data_AF-K6YTL1-F1
#
_entry.id   AF-K6YTL1-F1
#
_cell.length_a   1.000
_cell.length_b   1.000
_cell.length_c   1.000
_cell.angle_alpha   90.00
_cell.angle_beta   90.00
_cell.angle_gamma   90.00
#
_symmetry.space_group_name_H-M   'P 1'
#
loop_
_entity.id
_entity.type
_entity.pdbx_description
1 polymer ?
#
loop_
_entity_poly.entity_id
_entity_poly.type
_entity_poly.pdbx_seq_one_letter_code
_entity_poly.pdbx_strand_id
1 'polypeptide(L)' 'MSNWHEPILFGFTLITFVLGISSIIMSFLPAPEGTNVMQSKIEYGFFGASGLALFAVFVYALATV' A
#
# COMPACT_ATOMS: atom_id res chain seq x y z
N MET A 1 22.17 -19.21 -13.63
CA MET A 1 20.77 -18.85 -13.93
C MET A 1 20.40 -17.72 -12.98
N SER A 2 20.15 -16.52 -13.49
CA SER A 2 19.92 -15.34 -12.65
C SER A 2 18.60 -15.50 -11.88
N ASN A 3 18.64 -15.35 -10.55
CA ASN A 3 17.45 -15.29 -9.71
C ASN A 3 16.72 -13.97 -9.95
N TRP A 4 15.97 -13.89 -11.04
CA TRP A 4 15.13 -12.72 -11.36
C TRP A 4 13.89 -12.62 -10.46
N HIS A 5 13.55 -13.69 -9.74
CA HIS A 5 12.38 -13.75 -8.88
C HIS A 5 12.49 -12.80 -7.66
N GLU A 6 13.60 -12.85 -6.93
CA GLU A 6 13.87 -12.00 -5.75
C GLU A 6 13.76 -10.50 -6.03
N PRO A 7 14.41 -9.92 -7.07
CA PRO A 7 14.33 -8.49 -7.34
C PRO A 7 12.93 -8.04 -7.81
N ILE A 8 12.19 -8.90 -8.52
CA ILE A 8 10.81 -8.61 -8.91
C ILE A 8 9.92 -8.57 -7.68
N LEU A 9 10.06 -9.56 -6.79
CA LEU A 9 9.25 -9.64 -5.57
C LEU A 9 9.54 -8.44 -4.66
N PHE A 10 10.81 -8.09 -4.46
CA PHE A 10 11.23 -6.90 -3.73
C PHE A 10 10.61 -5.60 -4.32
N GLY A 11 10.59 -5.47 -5.65
CA GLY A 11 9.95 -4.34 -6.31
C GLY A 11 8.45 -4.22 -5.99
N PHE A 12 7.71 -5.34 -6.04
CA PHE A 12 6.29 -5.37 -5.66
C PHE A 12 6.06 -5.04 -4.18
N THR A 13 6.92 -5.56 -3.30
CA THR A 13 6.89 -5.24 -1.87
C THR A 13 7.05 -3.74 -1.65
N LEU A 14 8.01 -3.09 -2.34
CA LEU A 14 8.25 -1.66 -2.22
C LEU A 14 7.08 -0.83 -2.77
N ILE A 15 6.51 -1.21 -3.91
CA ILE A 15 5.35 -0.52 -4.51
C ILE A 15 4.13 -0.57 -3.58
N THR A 16 3.80 -1.75 -3.06
CA THR A 16 2.65 -1.90 -2.16
C THR A 16 2.83 -1.14 -0.85
N PHE A 17 4.06 -1.07 -0.33
CA PHE A 17 4.40 -0.25 0.82
C PHE A 17 4.17 1.24 0.55
N VAL A 18 4.72 1.76 -0.56
CA VAL A 18 4.62 3.18 -0.92
C VAL A 18 3.17 3.58 -1.19
N LEU A 19 2.41 2.76 -1.92
CA LEU A 19 0.99 2.99 -2.19
C LEU A 19 0.14 2.91 -0.92
N GLY A 20 0.39 1.94 -0.06
CA GLY A 20 -0.30 1.79 1.22
C GLY A 20 -0.08 3.02 2.12
N ILE A 21 1.18 3.44 2.31
CA ILE A 21 1.51 4.63 3.11
C ILE A 21 0.94 5.90 2.49
N SER A 22 1.09 6.10 1.18
CA SER A 22 0.56 7.29 0.50
C SER A 22 -0.95 7.43 0.68
N SER A 23 -1.67 6.31 0.66
CA SER A 23 -3.13 6.28 0.84
C SER A 23 -3.54 6.52 2.28
N ILE A 24 -2.77 6.01 3.25
CA ILE A 24 -2.94 6.37 4.67
C ILE A 24 -2.75 7.87 4.86
N ILE A 25 -1.70 8.46 4.29
CA ILE A 25 -1.42 9.90 4.40
C ILE A 25 -2.57 10.72 3.80
N MET A 26 -3.09 10.33 2.62
CA MET A 26 -4.28 10.94 2.00
C MET A 26 -5.53 10.88 2.89
N SER A 27 -5.70 9.82 3.68
CA SER A 27 -6.81 9.71 4.65
C SER A 27 -6.74 10.74 5.78
N PHE A 28 -5.54 11.27 6.09
CA PHE A 28 -5.34 12.30 7.11
C PHE A 28 -5.32 13.74 6.56
N LEU A 29 -5.17 13.90 5.24
CA LEU A 29 -5.17 15.21 4.59
C LEU A 29 -6.60 15.80 4.50
N PRO A 30 -6.76 17.13 4.61
CA PRO A 30 -8.04 17.78 4.41
C PRO A 30 -8.55 17.53 2.99
N ALA A 31 -9.77 17.01 2.86
CA ALA A 31 -10.40 16.82 1.56
C ALA A 31 -10.80 18.18 0.96
N PRO A 32 -10.70 18.36 -0.37
CA PRO A 32 -11.10 19.60 -1.04
C PRO A 32 -12.60 19.89 -0.86
N GLU A 33 -12.95 21.17 -0.83
CA GLU A 33 -14.31 21.67 -0.64
C GLU A 33 -15.27 21.07 -1.68
N GLY A 34 -16.40 20.51 -1.21
CA GLY A 34 -17.40 19.83 -2.05
C GLY A 34 -17.37 18.29 -2.00
N THR A 35 -16.40 17.69 -1.30
CA THR A 35 -16.30 16.22 -1.15
C THR A 35 -16.81 15.76 0.21
N ASN A 36 -17.50 14.61 0.27
CA ASN A 36 -17.88 13.98 1.54
C ASN A 36 -16.62 13.57 2.33
N VAL A 37 -16.26 14.37 3.33
CA VAL A 37 -15.05 14.18 4.17
C VAL A 37 -14.99 12.80 4.84
N MET A 38 -16.16 12.25 5.22
CA MET A 38 -16.25 10.95 5.87
C MET A 38 -15.99 9.81 4.89
N GLN A 39 -16.54 9.89 3.67
CA GLN A 39 -16.39 8.87 2.64
C GLN A 39 -14.94 8.79 2.15
N SER A 40 -14.34 9.94 1.82
CA SER A 40 -12.95 10.02 1.34
C SER A 40 -11.97 9.45 2.37
N LYS A 41 -12.15 9.78 3.65
CA LYS A 41 -11.34 9.22 4.75
C LYS A 41 -11.40 7.69 4.81
N ILE A 42 -12.59 7.11 4.63
CA ILE A 42 -12.81 5.66 4.67
C ILE A 42 -12.20 4.98 3.43
N GLU A 43 -12.38 5.55 2.24
CA GLU A 43 -11.84 4.99 0.99
C GLU A 43 -10.31 4.96 1.00
N TYR A 44 -9.66 6.10 1.30
CA TYR A 44 -8.21 6.18 1.41
C TYR A 44 -7.66 5.34 2.57
N GLY A 45 -8.40 5.26 3.68
CA GLY A 45 -8.05 4.42 4.82
C GLY A 45 -8.11 2.92 4.50
N PHE A 46 -9.18 2.44 3.87
CA PHE A 46 -9.32 1.05 3.44
C PHE A 46 -8.30 0.67 2.37
N PHE A 47 -8.08 1.57 1.40
CA PHE A 47 -7.06 1.37 0.36
C PHE A 47 -5.64 1.34 0.96
N GLY A 48 -5.37 2.18 1.96
CA GLY A 48 -4.12 2.14 2.72
C GLY A 48 -3.93 0.84 3.52
N ALA A 49 -4.96 0.40 4.25
CA ALA A 49 -4.93 -0.83 5.03
C ALA A 49 -4.78 -2.09 4.17
N SER A 50 -5.47 -2.15 3.03
CA SER A 50 -5.31 -3.24 2.06
C SER A 50 -3.94 -3.24 1.39
N GLY A 51 -3.37 -2.07 1.09
CA GLY A 51 -1.98 -1.94 0.63
C GLY A 51 -0.96 -2.47 1.65
N LEU A 52 -1.14 -2.16 2.93
CA LEU A 52 -0.31 -2.71 4.01
C LEU A 52 -0.50 -4.22 4.22
N ALA A 53 -1.73 -4.73 4.07
CA ALA A 53 -1.98 -6.16 4.15
C ALA A 53 -1.26 -6.91 3.02
N LEU A 54 -1.31 -6.40 1.78
CA LEU A 54 -0.56 -6.95 0.66
C LEU A 54 0.96 -6.85 0.88
N PHE A 55 1.44 -5.72 1.40
CA PHE A 55 2.84 -5.57 1.78
C PHE A 55 3.27 -6.66 2.78
N ALA A 56 2.47 -6.93 3.82
CA ALA A 56 2.78 -7.98 4.78
C ALA A 56 2.86 -9.38 4.12
N VAL A 57 1.97 -9.68 3.16
CA VAL A 57 2.01 -10.92 2.38
C VAL A 57 3.27 -10.99 1.50
N PHE A 58 3.64 -9.90 0.84
CA PHE A 58 4.84 -9.86 -0.01
C PHE A 58 6.14 -9.93 0.81
N VAL A 59 6.17 -9.31 2.00
CA VAL A 59 7.28 -9.46 2.95
C VAL A 59 7.40 -10.90 3.44
N TYR A 60 6.27 -11.53 3.79
CA TYR A 60 6.27 -12.94 4.18
C TYR A 60 6.81 -13.82 3.07
N ALA A 61 6.31 -13.65 1.84
CA ALA A 61 6.80 -14.38 0.68
C ALA A 61 8.31 -14.17 0.47
N LEU A 62 8.81 -12.93 0.55
CA LEU A 62 10.24 -12.61 0.45
C LEU A 62 11.09 -13.28 1.53
N ALA A 63 10.59 -13.36 2.77
CA ALA A 63 11.30 -13.96 3.90
C ALA A 63 11.33 -15.51 3.83
N THR A 64 10.45 -16.11 3.05
CA THR A 64 10.32 -17.57 2.90
C THR A 64 10.92 -18.13 1.60
N VAL A 65 11.38 -17.26 0.69
CA VAL A 65 12.02 -17.61 -0.59
C VAL A 65 13.52 -17.83 -0.41
#